data_AF-A0A0U5JGB4-F1
#
_entry.id   AF-A0A0U5JGB4-F1
#
_cell.length_a   1.000
_cell.length_b   1.000
_cell.length_c   1.000
_cell.angle_alpha   90.00
_cell.angle_beta   90.00
_cell.angle_gamma   90.00
#
_symmetry.space_group_name_H-M   'P 1'
#
loop_
_entity.id
_entity.type
_entity.pdbx_description
1 polymer ?
#
loop_
_entity_poly.entity_id
_entity_poly.type
_entity_poly.pdbx_seq_one_letter_code
_entity_poly.pdbx_strand_id
1 'polypeptide(L)'
;MRKDVYERMRYFVLEKIKPNYSAIARQYNVDPRTVKAAYLRAQGGTLVVREPRSRRSKLDGYRDIIEDKYTAGCSARSIYDFIVEKGFTGKYTIVKDYCRCFRKVQTKKATIRVEHTIGLSAQVDWKEQVTMTDQNGVPHTFSIFLYVLPYSSLSF
;
A
#
# COMPACT_ATOMS: atom_id res chain seq x y z
N MET A 1 0.70 20.51 18.39
CA MET A 1 0.06 21.16 19.56
C MET A 1 -1.39 20.72 19.54
N ARG A 2 -1.95 20.27 20.68
CA ARG A 2 -3.36 19.85 20.71
C ARG A 2 -4.26 21.07 20.44
N LYS A 3 -5.29 20.90 19.60
CA LYS A 3 -6.15 22.00 19.12
C LYS A 3 -7.07 22.54 20.24
N ASP A 4 -7.58 21.64 21.08
CA ASP A 4 -8.43 21.93 22.25
C ASP A 4 -7.80 22.95 23.24
N VAL A 5 -6.55 22.73 23.64
CA VAL A 5 -5.83 23.63 24.55
C VAL A 5 -5.63 25.01 23.90
N TYR A 6 -5.37 25.04 22.60
CA TYR A 6 -5.16 26.29 21.88
C TYR A 6 -6.44 27.12 21.74
N GLU A 7 -7.57 26.49 21.42
CA GLU A 7 -8.87 27.16 21.36
C GLU A 7 -9.25 27.76 22.70
N ARG A 8 -9.03 27.01 23.80
CA ARG A 8 -9.25 27.53 25.15
C ARG A 8 -8.38 28.74 25.47
N MET A 9 -7.11 28.72 25.07
CA MET A 9 -6.21 29.87 25.24
C MET A 9 -6.61 31.08 24.39
N ARG A 10 -7.13 30.86 23.16
CA ARG A 10 -7.64 31.96 22.32
C ARG A 10 -8.79 32.70 23.00
N TYR A 11 -9.69 31.98 23.67
CA TYR A 11 -10.77 32.60 24.44
C TYR A 11 -10.22 33.56 25.51
N PHE A 12 -9.25 33.13 26.32
CA PHE A 12 -8.63 33.98 27.34
C PHE A 12 -7.94 35.22 26.75
N VAL A 13 -7.33 35.09 25.57
CA VAL A 13 -6.72 36.22 24.86
C VAL A 13 -7.77 37.23 24.37
N LEU A 14 -8.88 36.75 23.80
CA LEU A 14 -9.99 37.61 23.34
C LEU A 14 -10.63 38.37 24.50
N GLU A 15 -10.85 37.71 25.62
CA GLU A 15 -11.40 38.29 26.85
C GLU A 15 -10.40 39.19 27.60
N LYS A 16 -9.13 39.26 27.15
CA LYS A 16 -8.04 39.97 27.84
C LYS A 16 -7.82 39.52 29.29
N ILE A 17 -8.16 38.28 29.61
CA ILE A 17 -8.00 37.68 30.94
C ILE A 17 -6.71 36.86 30.96
N LYS A 18 -5.86 37.06 31.99
CA LYS A 18 -4.66 36.24 32.20
C LYS A 18 -5.05 34.89 32.83
N PRO A 19 -4.88 33.75 32.13
CA PRO A 19 -5.29 32.45 32.67
C PRO A 19 -4.31 31.92 33.72
N ASN A 20 -4.82 31.10 34.64
CA ASN A 20 -3.99 30.27 35.51
C ASN A 20 -3.54 29.01 34.75
N TYR A 21 -2.27 29.00 34.32
CA TYR A 21 -1.71 27.91 33.54
C TYR A 21 -1.75 26.55 34.25
N SER A 22 -1.54 26.51 35.57
CA SER A 22 -1.51 25.26 36.34
C SER A 22 -2.89 24.64 36.52
N ALA A 23 -3.92 25.45 36.69
CA ALA A 23 -5.30 24.97 36.80
C ALA A 23 -5.78 24.35 35.48
N ILE A 24 -5.48 25.01 34.36
CA ILE A 24 -5.86 24.55 33.02
C ILE A 24 -5.04 23.32 32.61
N ALA A 25 -3.75 23.28 32.97
CA ALA A 25 -2.91 22.10 32.79
C ALA A 25 -3.52 20.85 33.43
N ARG A 26 -4.04 20.96 34.66
CA ARG A 26 -4.73 19.85 35.35
C ARG A 26 -6.03 19.46 34.64
N GLN A 27 -6.82 20.44 34.20
CA GLN A 27 -8.09 20.19 33.49
C GLN A 27 -7.89 19.43 32.17
N TYR A 28 -6.86 19.81 31.38
CA TYR A 28 -6.59 19.21 30.07
C TYR A 28 -5.56 18.07 30.11
N ASN A 29 -5.06 17.74 31.31
CA ASN A 29 -3.99 16.77 31.54
C ASN A 29 -2.76 17.01 30.64
N VAL A 30 -2.23 18.24 30.67
CA VAL A 30 -1.06 18.67 29.88
C VAL A 30 -0.07 19.43 30.75
N ASP A 31 1.19 19.50 30.34
CA ASP A 31 2.21 20.28 31.04
C ASP A 31 1.86 21.80 31.03
N PRO A 32 1.95 22.53 32.15
CA PRO A 32 1.70 23.98 32.22
C PRO A 32 2.50 24.82 31.22
N ARG A 33 3.71 24.38 30.84
CA ARG A 33 4.55 25.01 29.80
C ARG A 33 3.88 24.94 28.43
N THR A 34 3.13 23.87 28.15
CA THR A 34 2.36 23.72 26.91
C THR A 34 1.20 24.71 26.87
N VAL A 35 0.51 24.90 28.00
CA VAL A 35 -0.59 25.87 28.14
C VAL A 35 -0.05 27.31 27.97
N LYS A 36 1.06 27.64 28.64
CA LYS A 36 1.73 28.94 28.51
C LYS A 36 2.17 29.21 27.07
N ALA A 37 2.76 28.22 26.40
CA ALA A 37 3.16 28.33 25.00
C ALA A 37 1.96 28.53 24.05
N ALA A 38 0.82 27.87 24.32
CA ALA A 38 -0.41 28.06 23.57
C ALA A 38 -1.02 29.46 23.77
N TYR A 39 -0.98 29.99 25.00
CA TYR A 39 -1.43 31.36 25.31
C TYR A 39 -0.58 32.42 24.59
N LEU A 40 0.75 32.30 24.65
CA LEU A 40 1.65 33.20 23.95
C LEU A 40 1.47 33.15 22.43
N ARG A 41 1.22 31.96 21.85
CA ARG A 41 0.87 31.83 20.42
C ARG A 41 -0.46 32.47 20.08
N ALA A 42 -1.45 32.37 20.97
CA ALA A 42 -2.75 33.00 20.75
C ALA A 42 -2.65 34.54 20.83
N GLN A 43 -1.82 35.09 21.72
CA GLN A 43 -1.53 36.54 21.78
C GLN A 43 -0.77 37.04 20.55
N GLY A 44 0.22 36.27 20.06
CA GLY A 44 1.08 36.69 18.95
C GLY A 44 0.44 36.64 17.56
N GLY A 45 -0.83 36.22 17.43
CA GLY A 45 -1.59 36.19 16.17
C GLY A 45 -1.08 35.21 15.10
N THR A 46 0.15 34.71 15.21
CA THR A 46 0.76 33.84 14.21
C THR A 46 0.57 32.38 14.61
N LEU A 47 -0.25 31.66 13.85
CA LEU A 47 -0.17 30.21 13.75
C LEU A 47 1.17 29.87 13.10
N VAL A 48 2.25 29.88 13.87
CA VAL A 48 3.51 29.26 13.44
C VAL A 48 3.28 27.76 13.45
N VAL A 49 2.61 27.28 12.40
CA VAL A 49 2.70 25.89 11.97
C VAL A 49 4.17 25.75 11.61
N ARG A 50 4.93 25.11 12.50
CA ARG A 50 6.25 24.65 12.10
C ARG A 50 6.00 23.72 10.94
N GLU A 51 6.34 24.16 9.73
CA GLU A 51 6.34 23.26 8.60
C GLU A 51 7.22 22.07 8.99
N PRO A 52 6.70 20.84 8.86
CA PRO A 52 7.54 19.68 9.07
C PRO A 52 8.74 19.84 8.13
N ARG A 53 9.96 19.72 8.66
CA ARG A 53 11.15 19.72 7.81
C ARG A 53 10.98 18.60 6.80
N SER A 54 10.73 18.96 5.55
CA SER A 54 10.73 18.02 4.43
C SER A 54 12.16 17.50 4.28
N ARG A 55 12.43 16.33 4.84
CA ARG A 55 13.67 15.61 4.56
C ARG A 55 13.53 15.04 3.16
N ARG A 56 14.39 15.48 2.25
CA ARG A 56 14.52 14.84 0.94
C ARG A 56 14.80 13.35 1.14
N SER A 57 14.01 12.50 0.49
CA SER A 57 14.26 11.07 0.49
C SER A 57 15.48 10.79 -0.37
N LYS A 58 16.28 9.79 0.00
CA LYS A 58 17.40 9.31 -0.83
C LYS A 58 16.93 8.83 -2.22
N LEU A 59 15.65 8.50 -2.36
CA LEU A 59 15.04 8.08 -3.61
C LEU A 59 14.66 9.23 -4.54
N ASP A 60 14.61 10.49 -4.06
CA ASP A 60 14.00 11.59 -4.82
C ASP A 60 14.65 11.80 -6.20
N GLY A 61 15.96 11.53 -6.34
CA GLY A 61 16.66 11.61 -7.63
C GLY A 61 16.56 10.36 -8.52
N TYR A 62 15.90 9.30 -8.07
CA TYR A 62 15.82 8.01 -8.77
C TYR A 62 14.39 7.54 -9.00
N ARG A 63 13.37 8.31 -8.58
CA ARG A 63 11.96 7.89 -8.65
C ARG A 63 11.51 7.55 -10.07
N ASP A 64 11.81 8.43 -11.02
CA ASP A 64 11.44 8.27 -12.42
C ASP A 64 12.10 7.03 -13.04
N ILE A 65 13.41 6.85 -12.80
CA ILE A 65 14.17 5.69 -13.25
C ILE A 65 13.59 4.38 -12.67
N ILE A 66 13.20 4.39 -11.40
CA ILE A 66 12.61 3.22 -10.75
C ILE A 66 11.25 2.90 -11.36
N GLU A 67 10.42 3.91 -11.62
CA GLU A 67 9.09 3.76 -12.20
C GLU A 67 9.14 3.25 -13.65
N ASP A 68 10.02 3.80 -14.47
CA ASP A 68 10.24 3.36 -15.86
C ASP A 68 10.66 1.89 -15.91
N LYS A 69 11.66 1.52 -15.10
CA LYS A 69 12.16 0.13 -15.07
C LYS A 69 11.17 -0.84 -14.45
N TYR A 70 10.40 -0.40 -13.45
CA TYR A 70 9.37 -1.22 -12.85
C TYR A 70 8.23 -1.48 -13.85
N THR A 71 7.83 -0.47 -14.62
CA THR A 71 6.83 -0.60 -15.69
C THR A 71 7.32 -1.50 -16.82
N ALA A 72 8.61 -1.50 -17.12
CA ALA A 72 9.25 -2.45 -18.02
C ALA A 72 9.32 -3.90 -17.49
N GLY A 73 8.84 -4.17 -16.26
CA GLY A 73 8.79 -5.51 -15.68
C GLY A 73 10.06 -5.95 -14.95
N CYS A 74 11.00 -5.05 -14.68
CA CYS A 74 12.22 -5.40 -13.95
C CYS A 74 11.93 -5.72 -12.46
N SER A 75 12.71 -6.64 -11.89
CA SER A 75 12.64 -6.95 -10.47
C SER A 75 13.16 -5.77 -9.62
N ALA A 76 12.61 -5.59 -8.42
CA ALA A 76 13.08 -4.54 -7.50
C ALA A 76 14.58 -4.69 -7.14
N ARG A 77 15.12 -5.91 -7.20
CA ARG A 77 16.55 -6.17 -6.99
C ARG A 77 17.39 -5.65 -8.15
N SER A 78 17.00 -5.99 -9.38
CA SER A 78 17.67 -5.50 -10.60
C SER A 78 17.63 -3.97 -10.70
N ILE A 79 16.51 -3.35 -10.30
CA ILE A 79 16.39 -1.89 -10.24
C ILE A 79 17.37 -1.31 -9.20
N TYR A 80 17.47 -1.93 -8.03
CA TYR A 80 18.40 -1.50 -6.98
C TYR A 80 19.85 -1.56 -7.45
N ASP A 81 20.28 -2.68 -8.04
CA ASP A 81 21.65 -2.84 -8.51
C ASP A 81 21.98 -1.78 -9.59
N PHE A 82 21.04 -1.50 -10.50
CA PHE A 82 21.19 -0.44 -11.51
C PHE A 82 21.34 0.98 -10.92
N ILE A 83 20.54 1.35 -9.91
CA ILE A 83 20.64 2.69 -9.33
C ILE A 83 21.88 2.83 -8.43
N VAL A 84 22.37 1.73 -7.86
CA VAL A 84 23.64 1.72 -7.10
C VAL A 84 24.80 2.06 -8.03
N GLU A 85 24.85 1.49 -9.24
CA GLU A 85 25.83 1.88 -10.26
C GLU A 85 25.74 3.36 -10.65
N LYS A 86 24.54 3.95 -10.59
CA LYS A 86 24.32 5.40 -10.82
C LYS A 86 24.60 6.30 -9.61
N GLY A 87 25.09 5.75 -8.49
CA GLY A 87 25.47 6.51 -7.30
C GLY A 87 24.43 6.52 -6.18
N PHE A 88 23.48 5.57 -6.16
CA PHE A 88 22.51 5.47 -5.07
C PHE A 88 23.17 5.00 -3.76
N THR A 89 23.04 5.82 -2.71
CA THR A 89 23.61 5.56 -1.37
C THR A 89 22.60 5.01 -0.36
N GLY A 90 21.43 4.59 -0.84
CA GLY A 90 20.38 4.00 -0.01
C GLY A 90 20.47 2.48 0.10
N LYS A 91 19.62 1.90 0.94
CA LYS A 91 19.51 0.44 1.10
C LYS A 91 18.46 -0.13 0.15
N TYR A 92 18.62 -1.40 -0.22
CA TYR A 92 17.65 -2.15 -1.02
C TYR A 92 16.21 -2.09 -0.47
N THR A 93 16.05 -2.12 0.87
CA THR A 93 14.72 -2.07 1.51
C THR A 93 13.92 -0.84 1.09
N ILE A 94 14.57 0.31 0.93
CA ILE A 94 13.92 1.56 0.54
C ILE A 94 13.35 1.46 -0.88
N VAL A 95 14.09 0.86 -1.82
CA VAL A 95 13.64 0.62 -3.20
C VAL A 95 12.53 -0.42 -3.23
N LYS A 96 12.68 -1.52 -2.50
CA LYS A 96 11.69 -2.59 -2.39
C LYS A 96 10.35 -2.06 -1.87
N ASP A 97 10.37 -1.24 -0.83
CA ASP A 97 9.18 -0.65 -0.24
C ASP A 97 8.50 0.33 -1.21
N TYR A 98 9.30 1.11 -1.96
CA TYR A 98 8.78 1.99 -3.01
C TYR A 98 8.12 1.19 -4.15
N CYS A 99 8.77 0.16 -4.67
CA CYS A 99 8.20 -0.73 -5.70
C CYS A 99 6.90 -1.43 -5.23
N ARG A 100 6.75 -1.68 -3.93
CA ARG A 100 5.54 -2.29 -3.36
C ARG A 100 4.31 -1.39 -3.50
N CYS A 101 4.48 -0.06 -3.50
CA CYS A 101 3.38 0.89 -3.72
C CYS A 101 2.76 0.72 -5.11
N PHE A 102 3.58 0.55 -6.15
CA PHE A 102 3.12 0.31 -7.53
C PHE A 102 2.38 -1.02 -7.67
N ARG A 103 2.86 -2.08 -7.01
CA ARG A 103 2.20 -3.40 -7.07
C ARG A 103 0.76 -3.34 -6.57
N LYS A 104 0.49 -2.60 -5.48
CA LYS A 104 -0.88 -2.46 -4.94
C LYS A 104 -1.85 -1.82 -5.94
N VAL A 105 -1.36 -0.95 -6.82
CA VAL A 105 -2.17 -0.30 -7.87
C VAL A 105 -2.44 -1.29 -9.00
N GLN A 106 -1.47 -2.11 -9.38
CA GLN A 106 -1.61 -3.08 -10.48
C GLN A 106 -2.43 -4.33 -10.16
N THR A 107 -2.52 -4.76 -8.90
CA THR A 107 -3.29 -5.97 -8.50
C THR A 107 -4.79 -5.84 -8.75
N LYS A 108 -5.29 -4.67 -9.17
CA LYS A 108 -6.68 -4.48 -9.63
C LYS A 108 -6.88 -4.74 -11.13
N LYS A 109 -6.11 -5.63 -11.76
CA LYS A 109 -6.58 -6.24 -13.02
C LYS A 109 -7.74 -7.16 -12.66
N ALA A 110 -8.97 -6.66 -12.83
CA ALA A 110 -10.17 -7.48 -12.71
C ALA A 110 -10.01 -8.69 -13.62
N THR A 111 -10.14 -9.89 -13.08
CA THR A 111 -10.32 -11.09 -13.89
C THR A 111 -11.56 -10.83 -14.76
N ILE A 112 -11.36 -10.69 -16.06
CA ILE A 112 -12.47 -10.54 -17.00
C ILE A 112 -13.30 -11.82 -16.87
N ARG A 113 -14.51 -11.70 -16.34
CA ARG A 113 -15.47 -12.80 -16.39
C ARG A 113 -15.93 -12.90 -17.84
N VAL A 114 -15.57 -14.00 -18.49
CA VAL A 114 -16.09 -14.32 -19.82
C VAL A 114 -17.48 -14.92 -19.59
N GLU A 115 -18.51 -14.29 -20.15
CA GLU A 115 -19.84 -14.88 -20.19
C GLU A 115 -19.84 -16.00 -21.23
N HIS A 116 -20.10 -17.23 -20.79
CA HIS A 116 -20.19 -18.37 -21.70
C HIS A 116 -21.60 -18.43 -22.29
N THR A 117 -21.72 -18.31 -23.61
CA THR A 117 -22.98 -18.55 -24.30
C THR A 117 -23.13 -20.04 -24.61
N ILE A 118 -24.35 -20.58 -24.51
CA ILE A 118 -24.66 -21.98 -24.85
C ILE A 118 -24.12 -22.32 -26.24
N GLY A 119 -23.34 -23.40 -26.35
CA GLY A 119 -22.89 -23.95 -27.63
C GLY A 119 -21.77 -23.18 -28.36
N LEU A 120 -21.29 -22.05 -27.82
CA LEU A 120 -20.23 -21.25 -28.46
C LEU A 120 -18.83 -21.48 -27.89
N SER A 121 -18.72 -22.10 -26.71
CA SER A 121 -17.42 -22.39 -26.09
C SER A 121 -17.47 -23.70 -25.31
N ALA A 122 -16.37 -24.44 -25.37
CA ALA A 122 -16.10 -25.60 -24.52
C ALA A 122 -14.65 -25.60 -24.08
N GLN A 123 -14.39 -26.17 -22.89
CA GLN A 123 -13.05 -26.44 -22.40
C GLN A 123 -12.71 -27.89 -22.70
N VAL A 124 -11.55 -28.12 -23.30
CA VAL A 124 -11.05 -29.46 -23.61
C VAL A 124 -9.79 -29.70 -22.79
N ASP A 125 -9.71 -30.85 -22.14
CA ASP A 125 -8.51 -31.34 -21.48
C ASP A 125 -8.17 -32.74 -22.00
N TRP A 126 -6.88 -33.04 -22.07
CA TRP A 126 -6.38 -34.31 -22.56
C TRP A 126 -5.25 -34.78 -21.66
N LYS A 127 -5.38 -35.99 -21.10
CA LYS A 127 -4.32 -36.68 -20.39
C LYS A 127 -3.89 -37.95 -21.11
N GLU A 128 -2.66 -37.95 -21.60
CA GLU A 128 -2.05 -39.11 -22.24
C GLU A 128 -1.44 -40.08 -21.22
N GLN A 129 -1.39 -41.36 -21.60
CA GLN A 129 -0.63 -42.42 -20.93
C GLN A 129 -0.96 -42.60 -19.45
N VAL A 130 -2.25 -42.66 -19.12
CA VAL A 130 -2.72 -43.03 -17.79
C VAL A 130 -2.67 -44.55 -17.65
N THR A 131 -1.89 -45.04 -16.69
CA THR A 131 -1.82 -46.48 -16.36
C THR A 131 -2.60 -46.74 -15.07
N MET A 132 -3.59 -47.63 -15.13
CA MET A 132 -4.35 -48.11 -13.97
C MET A 132 -4.34 -49.64 -13.92
N THR A 133 -4.30 -50.20 -12.72
CA THR A 133 -4.29 -51.65 -12.51
C THR A 133 -5.69 -52.13 -12.12
N ASP A 134 -6.17 -53.21 -12.75
CA ASP A 134 -7.45 -53.81 -12.41
C ASP A 134 -7.41 -54.59 -11.07
N GLN A 135 -8.56 -55.13 -10.66
CA GLN A 135 -8.69 -55.95 -9.45
C GLN A 135 -7.88 -57.26 -9.49
N ASN A 136 -7.44 -57.69 -10.68
CA ASN A 136 -6.66 -58.91 -10.90
C ASN A 136 -5.15 -58.62 -11.06
N GLY A 137 -4.70 -57.37 -10.94
CA GLY A 137 -3.30 -56.99 -11.07
C GLY A 137 -2.84 -56.71 -12.50
N VAL A 138 -3.74 -56.64 -13.48
CA VAL A 138 -3.40 -56.36 -14.88
C VAL A 138 -3.31 -54.84 -15.10
N PRO A 139 -2.17 -54.31 -15.60
CA PRO A 139 -2.05 -52.89 -15.92
C PRO A 139 -2.69 -52.56 -17.27
N HIS A 140 -3.48 -51.49 -17.30
CA HIS A 140 -4.11 -50.93 -18.48
C HIS A 140 -3.65 -49.50 -18.70
N THR A 141 -3.10 -49.21 -19.88
CA THR A 141 -2.71 -47.86 -20.28
C THR A 141 -3.72 -47.30 -21.28
N PHE A 142 -4.27 -46.13 -21.00
CA PHE A 142 -5.21 -45.44 -21.86
C PHE A 142 -5.00 -43.92 -21.81
N SER A 143 -5.65 -43.20 -22.72
CA SER A 143 -5.68 -41.74 -22.71
C SER A 143 -7.08 -41.27 -22.31
N ILE A 144 -7.15 -40.18 -21.56
CA ILE A 144 -8.40 -39.56 -21.14
C ILE A 144 -8.57 -38.27 -21.93
N PHE A 145 -9.69 -38.18 -22.64
CA PHE A 145 -10.17 -36.95 -23.26
C PHE A 145 -11.35 -36.46 -22.43
N LEU A 146 -11.35 -35.18 -22.05
CA LEU A 146 -12.41 -34.56 -21.28
C LEU A 146 -12.91 -33.32 -22.02
N TYR A 147 -14.21 -33.25 -22.23
CA TYR A 147 -14.88 -32.12 -22.87
C TYR A 147 -15.90 -31.51 -21.93
N VAL A 148 -15.65 -30.27 -21.48
CA VAL A 148 -16.49 -29.58 -20.50
C VAL A 148 -17.21 -28.41 -21.15
N LEU A 149 -18.53 -28.36 -20.99
CA LEU A 149 -19.36 -27.22 -21.39
C LEU A 149 -19.47 -26.24 -20.20
N PRO A 150 -18.80 -25.07 -20.24
CA PRO A 150 -18.75 -24.16 -19.10
C PRO A 150 -20.09 -23.49 -18.77
N TYR A 151 -21.02 -23.42 -19.73
CA TYR A 151 -22.36 -22.90 -19.48
C TYR A 151 -23.21 -23.85 -18.62
N SER A 152 -23.21 -25.15 -18.94
CA SER A 152 -24.07 -26.15 -18.29
C SER A 152 -23.35 -27.00 -17.24
N SER A 153 -22.02 -26.85 -17.13
CA SER A 153 -21.15 -27.70 -16.30
C SER A 153 -21.25 -29.19 -16.64
N LEU A 154 -21.60 -29.51 -17.89
CA LEU A 154 -21.64 -30.90 -18.38
C LEU A 154 -20.25 -31.32 -18.84
N SER A 155 -19.85 -32.53 -18.50
CA SER A 155 -18.57 -33.13 -18.88
C SER A 155 -18.79 -34.42 -19.66
N PHE A 156 -18.02 -34.61 -20.72
CA PHE A 156 -18.03 -35.79 -21.60
C PHE A 156 -16.62 -36.39 -21.71
#